data_AF-A0A942RVY9-F1
#
_entry.id   AF-A0A942RVY9-F1
#
_cell.length_a   1.000
_cell.length_b   1.000
_cell.length_c   1.000
_cell.angle_alpha   90.00
_cell.angle_beta   90.00
_cell.angle_gamma   90.00
#
_symmetry.space_group_name_H-M   'P 1'
#
loop_
_entity.id
_entity.type
_entity.pdbx_description
1 polymer ?
#
loop_
_entity_poly.entity_id
_entity_poly.type
_entity_poly.pdbx_seq_one_letter_code
_entity_poly.pdbx_strand_id
1 'polypeptide(L)'
;MAVSFFLSGIWDTIAAFLYFFIIGSGRLIEAPPIDPFFSIFLGSFFICFAYLQFMSAMNIERYAFNVGWLIIGRLFYVVQLYSFMLCVQDFPPTFWFTGIIDGLFTILYLVFSIRGGLSARDLFLPKIKNALL
;
A
#
# COMPACT_ATOMS: atom_id res chain seq x y z
N MET A 1 6.39 11.86 -10.30
CA MET A 1 5.68 11.85 -9.00
C MET A 1 4.20 11.53 -9.18
N ALA A 2 3.40 12.38 -9.84
CA ALA A 2 1.97 12.09 -10.10
C ALA A 2 1.72 10.80 -10.90
N VAL A 3 2.51 10.54 -11.95
CA VAL A 3 2.42 9.30 -12.76
C VAL A 3 2.66 8.05 -11.91
N SER A 4 3.67 8.06 -11.05
CA SER A 4 3.98 6.94 -10.16
C SER A 4 2.86 6.68 -9.15
N PHE A 5 2.17 7.74 -8.71
CA PHE A 5 1.01 7.64 -7.84
C PHE A 5 -0.19 7.02 -8.56
N PHE A 6 -0.46 7.46 -9.78
CA PHE A 6 -1.51 6.91 -10.60
C PHE A 6 -1.28 5.42 -10.92
N LEU A 7 -0.06 5.06 -11.31
CA LEU A 7 0.33 3.67 -11.59
C LEU A 7 0.25 2.79 -10.34
N SER A 8 0.61 3.33 -9.18
CA SER A 8 0.47 2.63 -7.91
C SER A 8 -1.01 2.44 -7.52
N GLY A 9 -1.88 3.40 -7.85
CA GLY A 9 -3.32 3.27 -7.58
C GLY A 9 -3.96 2.20 -8.46
N ILE A 10 -3.50 2.09 -9.71
CA ILE A 10 -3.83 0.96 -10.59
C ILE A 10 -3.34 -0.35 -9.98
N TRP A 11 -2.10 -0.41 -9.52
CA TRP A 11 -1.55 -1.59 -8.87
C TRP A 11 -2.37 -1.99 -7.64
N ASP A 12 -2.74 -1.06 -6.77
CA ASP A 12 -3.54 -1.37 -5.58
C ASP A 12 -4.94 -1.87 -5.92
N THR A 13 -5.51 -1.38 -7.02
CA THR A 13 -6.78 -1.92 -7.54
C THR A 13 -6.61 -3.37 -8.01
N ILE A 14 -5.50 -3.68 -8.69
CA ILE A 14 -5.16 -5.04 -9.13
C ILE A 14 -4.87 -5.94 -7.92
N ALA A 15 -4.09 -5.46 -6.95
CA ALA A 15 -3.77 -6.16 -5.72
C ALA A 15 -5.05 -6.49 -4.94
N ALA A 16 -5.97 -5.54 -4.78
CA ALA A 16 -7.27 -5.80 -4.17
C ALA A 16 -8.04 -6.92 -4.87
N PHE A 17 -8.08 -6.91 -6.20
CA PHE A 17 -8.71 -7.97 -6.98
C PHE A 17 -8.02 -9.33 -6.75
N LEU A 18 -6.69 -9.37 -6.76
CA LEU A 18 -5.91 -10.58 -6.47
C LEU A 18 -6.24 -11.11 -5.08
N TYR A 19 -6.28 -10.23 -4.08
CA TYR A 19 -6.59 -10.54 -2.68
C TYR A 19 -8.02 -11.05 -2.48
N PHE A 20 -8.99 -10.57 -3.25
CA PHE A 20 -10.38 -11.03 -3.15
C PHE A 20 -10.65 -12.35 -3.86
N PHE A 21 -10.04 -12.57 -5.04
CA PHE A 21 -10.50 -13.63 -5.94
C PHE A 21 -9.47 -14.71 -6.24
N ILE A 22 -8.17 -14.41 -6.11
CA ILE A 22 -7.10 -15.32 -6.53
C ILE A 22 -6.34 -15.86 -5.32
N ILE A 23 -6.05 -14.99 -4.38
CA ILE A 23 -5.31 -15.30 -3.16
C ILE A 23 -6.28 -15.89 -2.14
N GLY A 24 -5.96 -17.09 -1.64
CA GLY A 24 -6.78 -17.78 -0.63
C GLY A 24 -8.01 -18.52 -1.19
N SER A 25 -8.26 -18.51 -2.50
CA SER A 25 -9.38 -19.24 -3.11
C SER A 25 -9.13 -20.76 -3.10
N GLY A 26 -10.15 -21.53 -2.70
CA GLY A 26 -10.13 -23.00 -2.72
C GLY A 26 -9.49 -23.71 -1.51
N ARG A 27 -9.20 -23.01 -0.40
CA ARG A 27 -8.71 -23.65 0.84
C ARG A 27 -9.80 -23.84 1.89
N LEU A 28 -9.74 -24.97 2.59
CA LEU A 28 -10.50 -25.25 3.81
C LEU A 28 -9.96 -24.35 4.94
N ILE A 29 -10.85 -23.88 5.82
CA ILE A 29 -10.57 -22.93 6.92
C ILE A 29 -9.48 -23.44 7.89
N GLU A 30 -9.14 -24.72 7.86
CA GLU A 30 -8.33 -25.39 8.90
C GLU A 30 -6.82 -25.51 8.62
N ALA A 31 -6.24 -25.01 7.50
CA ALA A 31 -4.80 -25.16 7.24
C ALA A 31 -4.15 -24.09 6.34
N PRO A 32 -2.98 -23.55 6.73
CA PRO A 32 -2.80 -22.63 7.86
C PRO A 32 -3.74 -21.41 7.71
N PRO A 33 -4.02 -20.65 8.78
CA PRO A 33 -5.09 -19.64 8.83
C PRO A 33 -4.70 -18.37 8.06
N ILE A 34 -4.55 -18.48 6.75
CA ILE A 34 -4.85 -17.35 5.88
C ILE A 34 -6.36 -17.36 5.77
N ASP A 35 -6.96 -16.86 6.84
CA ASP A 35 -8.38 -16.68 6.91
C ASP A 35 -8.79 -15.89 5.66
N PRO A 36 -9.82 -16.31 4.90
CA PRO A 36 -10.45 -15.48 3.89
C PRO A 36 -10.68 -14.05 4.40
N PHE A 37 -10.93 -13.88 5.71
CA PHE A 37 -10.95 -12.60 6.39
C PHE A 37 -9.67 -11.78 6.20
N PHE A 38 -8.47 -12.33 6.38
CA PHE A 38 -7.22 -11.60 6.19
C PHE A 38 -7.00 -11.20 4.73
N SER A 39 -7.36 -12.07 3.79
CA SER A 39 -7.27 -11.77 2.36
C SER A 39 -8.23 -10.65 1.97
N ILE A 40 -9.47 -10.70 2.46
CA ILE A 40 -10.50 -9.66 2.26
C ILE A 40 -10.11 -8.36 2.98
N PHE A 41 -9.56 -8.44 4.17
CA PHE A 41 -9.09 -7.28 4.93
C PHE A 41 -7.98 -6.55 4.18
N LEU A 42 -6.99 -7.29 3.68
CA LEU A 42 -5.92 -6.75 2.84
C LEU A 42 -6.44 -6.17 1.54
N GLY A 43 -7.32 -6.88 0.84
CA GLY A 43 -7.97 -6.37 -0.37
C GLY A 43 -8.74 -5.07 -0.14
N SER A 44 -9.43 -4.95 0.99
CA SER A 44 -10.14 -3.72 1.40
C SER A 44 -9.17 -2.56 1.67
N PHE A 45 -8.05 -2.85 2.33
CA PHE A 45 -6.97 -1.88 2.54
C PHE A 45 -6.40 -1.35 1.22
N PHE A 46 -6.15 -2.23 0.24
CA PHE A 46 -5.67 -1.83 -1.07
C PHE A 46 -6.70 -0.99 -1.85
N ILE A 47 -8.01 -1.28 -1.74
CA ILE A 47 -9.04 -0.39 -2.30
C ILE A 47 -9.00 1.00 -1.68
N CYS A 48 -8.88 1.10 -0.35
CA CYS A 48 -8.77 2.40 0.31
C CYS A 48 -7.52 3.17 -0.17
N PHE A 49 -6.39 2.47 -0.34
CA PHE A 49 -5.17 3.08 -0.87
C PHE A 49 -5.28 3.50 -2.33
N ALA A 50 -5.89 2.69 -3.18
CA ALA A 50 -6.16 3.05 -4.58
C ALA A 50 -7.03 4.30 -4.66
N TYR A 51 -8.11 4.36 -3.87
CA TYR A 51 -9.01 5.51 -3.82
C TYR A 51 -8.26 6.79 -3.39
N LEU A 52 -7.48 6.72 -2.31
CA LEU A 52 -6.68 7.85 -1.85
C LEU A 52 -5.65 8.29 -2.89
N GLN A 53 -5.06 7.36 -3.62
CA GLN A 53 -4.09 7.66 -4.68
C GLN A 53 -4.73 8.35 -5.88
N PHE A 54 -5.90 7.89 -6.33
CA PHE A 54 -6.64 8.56 -7.42
C PHE A 54 -7.11 9.96 -7.01
N MET A 55 -7.64 10.12 -5.80
CA MET A 55 -8.09 11.43 -5.30
C MET A 55 -6.95 12.42 -5.08
N SER A 56 -5.73 11.93 -4.83
CA SER A 56 -4.55 12.77 -4.56
C SER A 56 -3.68 13.02 -5.78
N ALA A 57 -3.89 12.30 -6.88
CA ALA A 57 -3.08 12.41 -8.09
C ALA A 57 -3.07 13.84 -8.69
N MET A 58 -4.09 14.65 -8.38
CA MET A 58 -4.28 16.01 -8.92
C MET A 58 -4.08 17.13 -7.88
N ASN A 59 -3.76 16.82 -6.60
CA ASN A 59 -3.59 17.84 -5.54
C ASN A 59 -2.34 17.56 -4.68
N ILE A 60 -1.32 18.42 -4.82
CA ILE A 60 0.01 18.26 -4.20
C ILE A 60 0.03 18.40 -2.67
N GLU A 61 -0.90 19.15 -2.06
CA GLU A 61 -0.93 19.31 -0.59
C GLU A 61 -1.57 18.10 0.11
N ARG A 62 -2.68 17.60 -0.44
CA ARG A 62 -3.29 16.33 0.01
C ARG A 62 -2.37 15.13 -0.28
N TYR A 63 -1.60 15.24 -1.35
CA TYR A 63 -0.62 14.26 -1.76
C TYR A 63 0.47 14.05 -0.70
N ALA A 64 1.09 15.10 -0.15
CA ALA A 64 2.19 14.92 0.80
C ALA A 64 1.74 14.16 2.06
N PHE A 65 0.57 14.50 2.61
CA PHE A 65 -0.02 13.82 3.76
C PHE A 65 -0.37 12.36 3.46
N ASN A 66 -1.00 12.10 2.33
CA ASN A 66 -1.41 10.75 1.95
C ASN A 66 -0.19 9.85 1.66
N VAL A 67 0.87 10.39 1.05
CA VAL A 67 2.13 9.67 0.82
C VAL A 67 2.76 9.21 2.14
N GLY A 68 2.79 10.07 3.16
CA GLY A 68 3.34 9.73 4.47
C GLY A 68 2.65 8.50 5.10
N TRP A 69 1.32 8.52 5.15
CA TRP A 69 0.53 7.39 5.65
C TRP A 69 0.66 6.14 4.79
N LEU A 70 0.73 6.32 3.47
CA LEU A 70 0.85 5.21 2.53
C LEU A 70 2.19 4.49 2.65
N ILE A 71 3.28 5.23 2.86
CA ILE A 71 4.60 4.67 3.11
C ILE A 71 4.58 3.82 4.39
N ILE A 72 3.99 4.33 5.48
CA ILE A 72 3.87 3.57 6.75
C ILE A 72 3.04 2.31 6.54
N GLY A 73 1.85 2.43 5.93
CA GLY A 73 0.95 1.30 5.71
C GLY A 73 1.59 0.21 4.85
N ARG A 74 2.25 0.58 3.75
CA ARG A 74 2.95 -0.37 2.87
C ARG A 74 4.16 -1.00 3.55
N LEU A 75 4.96 -0.25 4.30
CA LEU A 75 6.09 -0.81 5.05
C LEU A 75 5.60 -1.83 6.07
N PHE A 76 4.58 -1.49 6.85
CA PHE A 76 3.99 -2.38 7.83
C PHE A 76 3.49 -3.67 7.17
N TYR A 77 2.75 -3.55 6.08
CA TYR A 77 2.27 -4.69 5.30
C TYR A 77 3.41 -5.57 4.77
N VAL A 78 4.42 -5.00 4.11
CA VAL A 78 5.53 -5.77 3.51
C VAL A 78 6.34 -6.49 4.57
N VAL A 79 6.62 -5.83 5.70
CA VAL A 79 7.33 -6.44 6.83
C VAL A 79 6.50 -7.59 7.41
N GLN A 80 5.20 -7.38 7.63
CA GLN A 80 4.31 -8.41 8.13
C GLN A 80 4.24 -9.59 7.16
N LEU A 81 4.05 -9.34 5.86
CA LEU A 81 3.99 -10.37 4.83
C LEU A 81 5.23 -11.27 4.85
N TYR A 82 6.43 -10.69 4.77
CA TYR A 82 7.66 -11.47 4.76
C TYR A 82 7.94 -12.13 6.11
N SER A 83 7.55 -11.53 7.23
CA SER A 83 7.66 -12.18 8.55
C SER A 83 6.80 -13.44 8.61
N PHE A 84 5.56 -13.38 8.14
CA PHE A 84 4.67 -14.54 8.08
C PHE A 84 5.17 -15.60 7.09
N MET A 85 5.68 -15.20 5.93
CA MET A 85 6.28 -16.12 4.97
C MET A 85 7.48 -16.89 5.51
N LEU A 86 8.29 -16.26 6.38
CA LEU A 86 9.50 -16.88 6.95
C LEU A 86 9.21 -17.69 8.22
N CYS A 87 8.24 -17.26 9.03
CA CYS A 87 7.97 -17.85 10.35
C CYS A 87 6.83 -18.87 10.36
N VAL A 88 5.94 -18.89 9.34
CA VAL A 88 4.82 -19.83 9.26
C VAL A 88 5.11 -20.90 8.22
N GLN A 89 5.16 -22.15 8.67
CA GLN A 89 5.28 -23.30 7.77
C GLN A 89 4.05 -23.37 6.85
N ASP A 90 4.28 -23.71 5.58
CA ASP A 90 3.26 -23.80 4.52
C ASP A 90 2.54 -22.49 4.16
N PHE A 91 3.15 -21.34 4.49
CA PHE A 91 2.66 -20.05 3.99
C PHE A 91 2.70 -20.02 2.46
N PRO A 92 1.62 -19.60 1.76
CA PRO A 92 1.55 -19.71 0.31
C PRO A 92 2.59 -18.83 -0.36
N PRO A 93 3.38 -19.38 -1.28
CA PRO A 93 4.38 -18.61 -1.99
C PRO A 93 3.72 -17.61 -2.95
N THR A 94 2.43 -17.75 -3.26
CA THR A 94 1.69 -16.85 -4.17
C THR A 94 1.69 -15.39 -3.71
N PHE A 95 1.96 -15.10 -2.44
CA PHE A 95 1.98 -13.73 -1.91
C PHE A 95 3.28 -12.97 -2.21
N TRP A 96 4.39 -13.68 -2.47
CA TRP A 96 5.74 -13.10 -2.47
C TRP A 96 5.90 -11.90 -3.41
N PHE A 97 5.33 -12.00 -4.61
CA PHE A 97 5.48 -10.98 -5.65
C PHE A 97 4.76 -9.67 -5.29
N THR A 98 3.66 -9.75 -4.53
CA THR A 98 2.94 -8.57 -4.07
C THR A 98 3.80 -7.74 -3.14
N GLY A 99 4.51 -8.39 -2.19
CA GLY A 99 5.46 -7.73 -1.30
C GLY A 99 6.63 -7.07 -2.03
N ILE A 100 7.13 -7.67 -3.12
CA ILE A 100 8.19 -7.07 -3.96
C ILE A 100 7.69 -5.77 -4.59
N ILE A 101 6.52 -5.82 -5.22
CA ILE A 101 5.97 -4.67 -5.93
C ILE A 101 5.61 -3.55 -4.95
N ASP A 102 5.03 -3.88 -3.79
CA ASP A 102 4.69 -2.91 -2.77
C ASP A 102 5.93 -2.28 -2.12
N GLY A 103 7.01 -3.06 -1.95
CA GLY A 103 8.31 -2.56 -1.55
C GLY A 103 8.93 -1.60 -2.56
N LEU A 104 8.85 -1.92 -3.86
CA LEU A 104 9.34 -1.05 -4.93
C LEU A 104 8.60 0.29 -4.96
N PHE A 105 7.27 0.29 -4.86
CA PHE A 105 6.49 1.53 -4.78
C PHE A 105 6.83 2.36 -3.54
N THR A 106 7.04 1.72 -2.40
CA THR A 106 7.49 2.39 -1.17
C THR A 106 8.83 3.09 -1.37
N ILE A 107 9.82 2.41 -1.97
CA ILE A 107 11.12 3.00 -2.28
C ILE A 107 10.96 4.17 -3.25
N LEU A 108 10.15 4.02 -4.30
CA LEU A 108 9.87 5.11 -5.25
C LEU A 108 9.27 6.32 -4.54
N TYR A 109 8.33 6.13 -3.61
CA TYR A 109 7.75 7.22 -2.84
C TYR A 109 8.76 7.93 -1.96
N LEU A 110 9.65 7.19 -1.29
CA LEU A 110 10.73 7.80 -0.51
C LEU A 110 11.68 8.61 -1.40
N VAL A 111 12.13 8.05 -2.52
CA VAL A 111 13.02 8.72 -3.47
C VAL A 111 12.37 9.98 -4.05
N PHE A 112 11.10 9.90 -4.45
CA PHE A 112 10.38 11.05 -4.97
C PHE A 112 10.11 12.10 -3.90
N SER A 113 9.79 11.72 -2.67
CA SER A 113 9.57 12.68 -1.58
C SER A 113 10.84 13.47 -1.27
N ILE A 114 11.99 12.78 -1.17
CA ILE A 114 13.29 13.41 -0.96
C ILE A 114 13.65 14.32 -2.14
N ARG A 115 13.51 13.86 -3.39
CA ARG A 115 13.78 14.66 -4.58
C ARG A 115 12.82 15.84 -4.76
N GLY A 116 11.61 15.73 -4.24
CA GLY A 116 10.60 16.79 -4.22
C GLY A 116 10.84 17.84 -3.14
N GLY A 117 11.87 17.69 -2.30
CA GLY A 117 12.17 18.61 -1.21
C GLY A 117 11.19 18.52 -0.04
N LEU A 118 10.39 17.46 0.05
CA LEU A 118 9.49 17.23 1.17
C LEU A 118 10.27 16.68 2.35
N SER A 119 10.24 17.36 3.49
CA SER A 119 10.79 16.79 4.73
C SER A 119 9.86 15.70 5.28
N ALA A 120 10.38 14.83 6.14
CA ALA A 120 9.56 13.85 6.85
C ALA A 120 8.39 14.52 7.59
N ARG A 121 8.58 15.74 8.11
CA ARG A 121 7.51 16.51 8.74
C ARG A 121 6.42 16.92 7.74
N ASP A 122 6.80 17.33 6.53
CA ASP A 122 5.84 17.76 5.50
C ASP A 122 4.99 16.58 4.97
N LEU A 123 5.51 15.35 5.07
CA LEU A 123 4.78 14.12 4.74
C LEU A 123 3.70 13.75 5.75
N PHE A 124 3.82 14.16 7.02
CA PHE A 124 2.85 13.83 8.08
C PHE A 124 2.03 15.04 8.55
N LEU A 125 2.55 16.24 8.35
CA LEU A 125 1.98 17.51 8.77
C LEU A 125 2.22 18.53 7.66
N PRO A 126 1.53 18.42 6.51
CA PRO A 126 1.67 19.42 5.45
C PRO A 126 1.29 20.79 6.01
N LYS A 127 2.09 21.81 5.69
CA LYS A 127 1.74 23.18 6.03
C LYS A 127 0.47 23.54 5.27
N ILE A 128 -0.67 23.55 5.95
CA ILE A 128 -1.88 24.16 5.43
C ILE A 128 -1.53 25.64 5.25
N LYS A 129 -1.38 26.07 4.00
CA LYS A 129 -1.35 27.50 3.72
C LYS A 129 -2.72 27.97 4.15
N ASN A 130 -2.79 28.68 5.29
CA ASN A 130 -4.04 29.32 5.72
C ASN A 130 -4.54 30.09 4.50
N ALA A 131 -5.65 29.64 3.93
CA ALA A 131 -6.42 30.41 2.98
C ALA A 131 -6.96 31.60 3.78
N LEU A 132 -6.11 32.61 3.95
CA LEU A 132 -6.48 33.90 4.46
C LEU A 132 -7.18 34.62 3.31
N LEU A 133 -8.51 34.70 3.46
CA LEU A 133 -9.47 35.60 2.81
C LEU A 133 -9.76 35.36 1.33
#